data_AF-A0A2T4JM26-F1
#
_entry.id   AF-A0A2T4JM26-F1
#
_cell.length_a   1.000
_cell.length_b   1.000
_cell.length_c   1.000
_cell.angle_alpha   90.00
_cell.angle_beta   90.00
_cell.angle_gamma   90.00
#
_symmetry.space_group_name_H-M   'P 1'
#
loop_
_entity.id
_entity.type
_entity.pdbx_description
1 polymer ?
#
loop_
_entity_poly.entity_id
_entity_poly.type
_entity_poly.pdbx_seq_one_letter_code
_entity_poly.pdbx_strand_id
1 'polypeptide(L)'
;MSCQTTPMPASRRSGGGRAAAGRRVDAGRAWQSRGGRAMWQDMFTADEGFMRRAVRFLAAALLVLCAAVPAWADPATLERMLRLGDLFEVLRDEARDYGSDLESELFPQAGGAGWQAEVGAIHAPERVQPLFHARFAASLAGVDTVPMTAFYASDLGRRVVGLELAARVALLDDAVEEAALAAVEEAAAADDPRLAAVTQFIDAADLIEPNVIGGMNANLAFYRSLAQGGVFPYEVTEADMLSDIWMQEPEVRAEMEAWMTAYLFLAYQPLSDAELAAYTAFSASEPGQRLTRALFDGFGAMFEDVSREMGRAAAARMVGQTL
;
A
#
# COMPACT_ATOMS: atom_id res chain seq x y z
N MET A 1 -47.49 34.67 64.77
CA MET A 1 -46.26 34.35 65.55
C MET A 1 -46.20 32.84 65.70
N SER A 2 -45.04 32.24 65.45
CA SER A 2 -44.53 30.94 65.94
C SER A 2 -43.43 30.47 64.98
N CYS A 3 -42.27 30.11 65.52
CA CYS A 3 -41.08 29.81 64.73
C CYS A 3 -40.99 28.33 64.36
N GLN A 4 -40.26 28.02 63.29
CA GLN A 4 -39.29 26.92 63.31
C GLN A 4 -38.09 27.25 62.39
N THR A 5 -36.97 26.59 62.62
CA THR A 5 -35.62 27.03 62.24
C THR A 5 -34.97 26.18 61.16
N THR A 6 -34.20 26.80 60.26
CA THR A 6 -33.33 26.09 59.30
C THR A 6 -31.93 26.76 59.28
N PRO A 7 -30.83 26.01 59.42
CA PRO A 7 -29.48 26.56 59.52
C PRO A 7 -28.71 26.62 58.18
N MET A 8 -27.61 27.37 58.19
CA MET A 8 -26.51 27.34 57.22
C MET A 8 -25.17 27.23 57.98
N PRO A 9 -24.04 26.89 57.31
CA PRO A 9 -23.86 25.99 56.17
C PRO A 9 -22.76 24.94 56.46
N ALA A 10 -22.56 23.94 55.59
CA ALA A 10 -21.40 23.03 55.69
C ALA A 10 -20.90 22.59 54.31
N SER A 11 -19.59 22.66 54.08
CA SER A 11 -18.95 22.26 52.83
C SER A 11 -18.66 20.76 52.77
N ARG A 12 -18.79 20.15 51.59
CA ARG A 12 -18.17 18.85 51.26
C ARG A 12 -17.53 18.86 49.87
N ARG A 13 -16.56 17.96 49.69
CA ARG A 13 -15.55 17.99 48.64
C ARG A 13 -16.06 17.45 47.30
N SER A 14 -15.29 17.76 46.25
CA SER A 14 -15.38 17.17 44.91
C SER A 14 -15.34 15.64 44.93
N GLY A 15 -16.11 15.02 44.02
CA GLY A 15 -16.23 13.56 43.84
C GLY A 15 -16.13 13.12 42.37
N GLY A 16 -15.41 13.87 41.54
CA GLY A 16 -15.24 13.56 40.11
C GLY A 16 -14.06 12.60 39.88
N GLY A 17 -14.31 11.30 39.87
CA GLY A 17 -13.25 10.31 39.63
C GLY A 17 -13.65 8.85 39.82
N ARG A 18 -14.39 8.27 38.85
CA ARG A 18 -14.55 6.80 38.70
C ARG A 18 -15.11 6.35 37.34
N ALA A 19 -15.93 7.17 36.67
CA ALA A 19 -16.58 6.82 35.39
C ALA A 19 -15.61 6.63 34.19
N ALA A 20 -14.39 7.18 34.25
CA ALA A 20 -13.40 7.12 33.17
C ALA A 20 -12.44 5.91 33.25
N ALA A 21 -12.59 5.06 34.27
CA ALA A 21 -11.77 3.85 34.44
C ALA A 21 -12.40 2.61 33.79
N GLY A 22 -13.73 2.43 33.94
CA GLY A 22 -14.43 1.23 33.46
C GLY A 22 -14.22 0.94 31.97
N ARG A 23 -14.46 1.95 31.11
CA ARG A 23 -14.35 1.82 29.65
C ARG A 23 -12.96 1.43 29.13
N ARG A 24 -11.89 1.57 29.91
CA ARG A 24 -10.53 1.17 29.49
C ARG A 24 -10.31 -0.34 29.59
N VAL A 25 -10.99 -1.01 30.52
CA VAL A 25 -10.79 -2.45 30.78
C VAL A 25 -11.65 -3.34 29.88
N ASP A 26 -12.66 -2.76 29.20
CA ASP A 26 -13.59 -3.53 28.37
C ASP A 26 -13.09 -3.73 26.93
N ALA A 27 -12.30 -2.79 26.37
CA ALA A 27 -11.67 -2.96 25.06
C ALA A 27 -10.65 -4.11 25.04
N GLY A 28 -9.68 -4.10 25.97
CA GLY A 28 -8.70 -5.19 26.11
C GLY A 28 -9.32 -6.56 26.45
N ARG A 29 -10.52 -6.58 27.06
CA ARG A 29 -11.28 -7.84 27.27
C ARG A 29 -12.08 -8.27 26.06
N ALA A 30 -12.57 -7.36 25.22
CA ALA A 30 -13.15 -7.72 23.93
C ALA A 30 -12.10 -8.45 23.06
N TRP A 31 -10.88 -7.90 23.02
CA TRP A 31 -9.69 -8.44 22.35
C TRP A 31 -9.30 -9.87 22.80
N GLN A 32 -9.54 -10.22 24.07
CA GLN A 32 -9.34 -11.57 24.62
C GLN A 32 -10.53 -12.52 24.40
N SER A 33 -11.69 -12.01 23.98
CA SER A 33 -12.94 -12.77 23.92
C SER A 33 -13.34 -13.23 22.51
N ARG A 34 -12.95 -12.49 21.47
CA ARG A 34 -12.98 -12.97 20.08
C ARG A 34 -11.66 -13.67 19.79
N GLY A 35 -11.70 -14.91 19.30
CA GLY A 35 -10.47 -15.61 18.89
C GLY A 35 -9.79 -14.88 17.73
N GLY A 36 -8.48 -14.62 17.84
CA GLY A 36 -7.74 -13.73 16.93
C GLY A 36 -7.90 -14.00 15.43
N ARG A 37 -8.09 -15.27 15.01
CA ARG A 37 -8.43 -15.62 13.61
C ARG A 37 -9.75 -14.99 13.14
N ALA A 38 -10.80 -15.03 13.96
CA ALA A 38 -12.06 -14.36 13.65
C ALA A 38 -11.92 -12.84 13.65
N MET A 39 -11.02 -12.28 14.46
CA MET A 39 -10.72 -10.84 14.42
C MET A 39 -9.89 -10.45 13.19
N TRP A 40 -8.99 -11.32 12.71
CA TRP A 40 -8.28 -11.11 11.43
C TRP A 40 -9.26 -11.17 10.25
N GLN A 41 -10.17 -12.15 10.25
CA GLN A 41 -11.24 -12.24 9.25
C GLN A 41 -12.19 -11.03 9.32
N ASP A 42 -12.63 -10.62 10.52
CA ASP A 42 -13.44 -9.40 10.71
C ASP A 42 -12.69 -8.15 10.19
N MET A 43 -11.39 -7.99 10.51
CA MET A 43 -10.62 -6.77 10.23
C MET A 43 -10.42 -6.54 8.72
N PHE A 44 -9.92 -7.54 8.00
CA PHE A 44 -9.76 -7.46 6.54
C PHE A 44 -11.08 -7.52 5.75
N THR A 45 -12.25 -7.53 6.43
CA THR A 45 -13.59 -7.46 5.79
C THR A 45 -14.48 -6.35 6.38
N ALA A 46 -13.96 -5.47 7.24
CA ALA A 46 -14.76 -4.47 7.97
C ALA A 46 -14.84 -3.08 7.30
N ASP A 47 -13.86 -2.70 6.47
CA ASP A 47 -13.85 -1.41 5.77
C ASP A 47 -13.22 -1.54 4.37
N GLU A 48 -14.04 -1.38 3.33
CA GLU A 48 -13.58 -1.28 1.94
C GLU A 48 -12.60 -0.11 1.70
N GLY A 49 -12.57 0.88 2.60
CA GLY A 49 -11.61 1.99 2.57
C GLY A 49 -10.20 1.58 3.00
N PHE A 50 -10.06 0.77 4.05
CA PHE A 50 -8.77 0.23 4.48
C PHE A 50 -8.17 -0.67 3.42
N MET A 51 -8.97 -1.61 2.89
CA MET A 51 -8.52 -2.58 1.89
C MET A 51 -8.08 -1.89 0.60
N ARG A 52 -8.87 -0.94 0.07
CA ARG A 52 -8.45 -0.08 -1.07
C ARG A 52 -7.14 0.68 -0.78
N ARG A 53 -6.95 1.27 0.41
CA ARG A 53 -5.70 2.00 0.74
C ARG A 53 -4.50 1.08 1.00
N ALA A 54 -4.72 -0.15 1.48
CA ALA A 54 -3.69 -1.18 1.53
C ALA A 54 -3.27 -1.62 0.13
N VAL A 55 -4.24 -1.83 -0.78
CA VAL A 55 -4.00 -2.18 -2.18
C VAL A 55 -3.27 -1.06 -2.92
N ARG A 56 -3.69 0.21 -2.80
CA ARG A 56 -2.95 1.40 -3.30
C ARG A 56 -1.46 1.30 -2.95
N PHE A 57 -1.17 1.21 -1.66
CA PHE A 57 0.18 1.23 -1.12
C PHE A 57 1.05 0.08 -1.63
N LEU A 58 0.47 -1.13 -1.80
CA LEU A 58 1.19 -2.31 -2.27
C LEU A 58 1.41 -2.35 -3.80
N ALA A 59 0.62 -1.61 -4.57
CA ALA A 59 0.50 -1.73 -6.02
C ALA A 59 1.58 -0.98 -6.85
N ALA A 60 2.89 -1.15 -6.57
CA ALA A 60 3.93 -0.38 -7.27
C ALA A 60 5.23 -1.15 -7.57
N ALA A 61 5.42 -1.71 -8.79
CA ALA A 61 6.73 -2.18 -9.31
C ALA A 61 6.75 -2.88 -10.72
N LEU A 62 7.83 -2.82 -11.56
CA LEU A 62 8.06 -3.61 -12.83
C LEU A 62 9.58 -3.86 -13.23
N LEU A 63 10.00 -4.92 -13.95
CA LEU A 63 11.14 -5.81 -13.58
C LEU A 63 12.18 -6.19 -14.83
N VAL A 64 13.45 -6.62 -14.69
CA VAL A 64 14.54 -7.36 -15.48
C VAL A 64 14.22 -8.65 -16.30
N LEU A 65 15.12 -9.52 -16.88
CA LEU A 65 16.48 -9.60 -17.53
C LEU A 65 16.81 -11.11 -17.79
N CYS A 66 17.97 -11.63 -18.25
CA CYS A 66 19.27 -11.14 -18.80
C CYS A 66 19.54 -11.83 -20.19
N ALA A 67 20.49 -11.52 -21.09
CA ALA A 67 21.64 -10.58 -21.25
C ALA A 67 21.60 -9.98 -22.70
N ALA A 68 22.58 -9.38 -23.41
CA ALA A 68 24.01 -9.01 -23.26
C ALA A 68 24.36 -8.01 -24.43
N VAL A 69 25.53 -7.36 -24.66
CA VAL A 69 26.72 -6.81 -23.93
C VAL A 69 27.73 -6.34 -25.03
N PRO A 70 28.46 -5.19 -24.97
CA PRO A 70 28.42 -4.09 -24.00
C PRO A 70 27.98 -2.72 -24.59
N ALA A 71 26.95 -2.13 -23.99
CA ALA A 71 26.69 -0.68 -24.02
C ALA A 71 25.85 -0.29 -22.79
N TRP A 72 26.30 -0.73 -21.60
CA TRP A 72 25.49 -0.65 -20.37
C TRP A 72 25.10 0.80 -20.03
N ALA A 73 23.81 1.11 -20.09
CA ALA A 73 23.26 2.24 -19.36
C ALA A 73 23.14 1.84 -17.88
N ASP A 74 23.70 2.69 -17.02
CA ASP A 74 23.64 2.59 -15.56
C ASP A 74 22.18 2.48 -15.06
N PRO A 75 21.85 1.54 -14.14
CA PRO A 75 20.53 1.43 -13.51
C PRO A 75 19.96 2.77 -13.00
N ALA A 76 20.78 3.61 -12.37
CA ALA A 76 20.36 4.92 -11.87
C ALA A 76 20.03 5.92 -13.00
N THR A 77 20.29 5.58 -14.27
CA THR A 77 19.76 6.32 -15.43
C THR A 77 18.32 5.93 -15.76
N LEU A 78 17.96 4.64 -15.67
CA LEU A 78 16.57 4.22 -15.79
C LEU A 78 15.73 4.72 -14.60
N GLU A 79 16.25 4.65 -13.37
CA GLU A 79 15.55 5.15 -12.18
C GLU A 79 15.21 6.65 -12.29
N ARG A 80 16.11 7.45 -12.88
CA ARG A 80 15.87 8.88 -13.17
C ARG A 80 14.90 9.09 -14.33
N MET A 81 14.95 8.28 -15.38
CA MET A 81 14.01 8.35 -16.51
C MET A 81 12.57 7.99 -16.08
N LEU A 82 12.43 6.99 -15.21
CA LEU A 82 11.18 6.55 -14.59
C LEU A 82 10.74 7.43 -13.40
N ARG A 83 11.49 8.50 -13.09
CA ARG A 83 11.22 9.44 -11.99
C ARG A 83 11.01 8.77 -10.62
N LEU A 84 11.67 7.65 -10.36
CA LEU A 84 11.42 6.86 -9.14
C LEU A 84 11.69 7.66 -7.86
N GLY A 85 12.67 8.58 -7.88
CA GLY A 85 12.94 9.48 -6.76
C GLY A 85 11.71 10.28 -6.32
N ASP A 86 10.90 10.75 -7.27
CA ASP A 86 9.63 11.43 -7.00
C ASP A 86 8.58 10.42 -6.50
N LEU A 87 8.51 9.22 -7.10
CA LEU A 87 7.59 8.15 -6.69
C LEU A 87 7.82 7.69 -5.24
N PHE A 88 9.06 7.65 -4.74
CA PHE A 88 9.32 7.31 -3.33
C PHE A 88 8.85 8.36 -2.33
N GLU A 89 8.78 9.64 -2.71
CA GLU A 89 8.12 10.67 -1.90
C GLU A 89 6.61 10.39 -1.83
N VAL A 90 5.98 10.03 -2.96
CA VAL A 90 4.55 9.67 -3.05
C VAL A 90 4.26 8.41 -2.22
N LEU A 91 5.04 7.34 -2.37
CA LEU A 91 4.87 6.09 -1.59
C LEU A 91 5.04 6.29 -0.07
N ARG A 92 5.90 7.21 0.37
CA ARG A 92 6.00 7.57 1.80
C ARG A 92 4.76 8.30 2.29
N ASP A 93 4.12 9.08 1.42
CA ASP A 93 2.93 9.85 1.77
C ASP A 93 1.70 8.92 1.75
N GLU A 94 1.54 8.05 0.73
CA GLU A 94 0.59 6.90 0.72
C GLU A 94 0.72 6.05 2.00
N ALA A 95 1.95 5.76 2.43
CA ALA A 95 2.20 4.97 3.64
C ALA A 95 1.67 5.62 4.93
N ARG A 96 1.59 6.96 5.00
CA ARG A 96 1.02 7.66 6.18
C ARG A 96 -0.49 7.60 6.23
N ASP A 97 -1.14 7.60 5.07
CA ASP A 97 -2.58 7.44 4.97
C ASP A 97 -2.96 6.00 5.34
N TYR A 98 -2.33 4.99 4.73
CA TYR A 98 -2.45 3.58 5.15
C TYR A 98 -2.09 3.39 6.64
N GLY A 99 -1.06 4.07 7.13
CA GLY A 99 -0.70 4.09 8.55
C GLY A 99 -1.79 4.68 9.45
N SER A 100 -2.58 5.64 8.96
CA SER A 100 -3.70 6.23 9.72
C SER A 100 -4.84 5.23 9.87
N ASP A 101 -5.16 4.50 8.80
CA ASP A 101 -6.14 3.41 8.84
C ASP A 101 -5.69 2.31 9.81
N LEU A 102 -4.43 1.88 9.70
CA LEU A 102 -3.85 0.81 10.52
C LEU A 102 -3.82 1.16 12.03
N GLU A 103 -3.67 2.44 12.40
CA GLU A 103 -3.91 2.88 13.78
C GLU A 103 -5.38 2.72 14.18
N SER A 104 -6.31 3.13 13.30
CA SER A 104 -7.74 3.13 13.58
C SER A 104 -8.29 1.71 13.85
N GLU A 105 -7.75 0.70 13.16
CA GLU A 105 -8.13 -0.70 13.32
C GLU A 105 -7.42 -1.40 14.48
N LEU A 106 -6.08 -1.44 14.47
CA LEU A 106 -5.31 -2.29 15.37
C LEU A 106 -5.12 -1.70 16.78
N PHE A 107 -5.00 -0.37 16.89
CA PHE A 107 -4.68 0.29 18.16
C PHE A 107 -5.29 1.71 18.26
N PRO A 108 -6.62 1.86 18.09
CA PRO A 108 -7.28 3.16 17.94
C PRO A 108 -6.91 4.18 19.03
N GLN A 109 -6.48 5.37 18.60
CA GLN A 109 -6.09 6.51 19.43
C GLN A 109 -4.79 6.31 20.25
N ALA A 110 -4.01 5.26 19.99
CA ALA A 110 -2.74 4.99 20.69
C ALA A 110 -1.48 5.17 19.82
N GLY A 111 -1.64 5.50 18.53
CA GLY A 111 -0.53 5.81 17.64
C GLY A 111 -0.17 7.30 17.69
N GLY A 112 -1.10 8.14 17.21
CA GLY A 112 -1.00 9.59 17.11
C GLY A 112 0.21 10.09 16.32
N ALA A 113 0.63 11.33 16.58
CA ALA A 113 1.80 11.93 15.93
C ALA A 113 3.10 11.11 16.11
N GLY A 114 3.21 10.34 17.20
CA GLY A 114 4.36 9.46 17.44
C GLY A 114 4.35 8.20 16.56
N TRP A 115 3.19 7.74 16.10
CA TRP A 115 3.06 6.66 15.10
C TRP A 115 3.29 7.20 13.70
N GLN A 116 2.68 8.32 13.34
CA GLN A 116 2.87 8.94 12.02
C GLN A 116 4.32 9.35 11.74
N ALA A 117 5.09 9.71 12.78
CA ALA A 117 6.54 9.91 12.68
C ALA A 117 7.33 8.61 12.49
N GLU A 118 6.87 7.49 13.05
CA GLU A 118 7.49 6.15 12.91
C GLU A 118 7.22 5.57 11.51
N VAL A 119 5.96 5.60 11.07
CA VAL A 119 5.54 5.24 9.70
C VAL A 119 6.31 6.05 8.66
N GLY A 120 6.39 7.37 8.81
CA GLY A 120 7.14 8.24 7.90
C GLY A 120 8.66 8.03 7.91
N ALA A 121 9.22 7.39 8.94
CA ALA A 121 10.64 7.03 9.03
C ALA A 121 10.94 5.64 8.46
N ILE A 122 10.02 4.67 8.62
CA ILE A 122 10.08 3.35 7.97
C ILE A 122 10.08 3.52 6.44
N HIS A 123 9.27 4.44 5.91
CA HIS A 123 9.12 4.69 4.48
C HIS A 123 9.98 5.85 3.95
N ALA A 124 10.98 6.32 4.72
CA ALA A 124 11.83 7.43 4.30
C ALA A 124 12.59 7.09 2.99
N PRO A 125 12.51 7.91 1.92
CA PRO A 125 13.17 7.68 0.64
C PRO A 125 14.66 7.33 0.76
N GLU A 126 15.39 7.98 1.67
CA GLU A 126 16.83 7.73 1.91
C GLU A 126 17.11 6.34 2.51
N ARG A 127 16.09 5.71 3.11
CA ARG A 127 16.14 4.34 3.66
C ARG A 127 15.64 3.31 2.64
N VAL A 128 14.57 3.61 1.90
CA VAL A 128 13.93 2.63 1.00
C VAL A 128 14.56 2.60 -0.40
N GLN A 129 15.06 3.73 -0.93
CA GLN A 129 15.74 3.79 -2.23
C GLN A 129 16.98 2.87 -2.31
N PRO A 130 17.85 2.75 -1.29
CA PRO A 130 18.97 1.81 -1.34
C PRO A 130 18.54 0.33 -1.40
N LEU A 131 17.47 -0.06 -0.71
CA LEU A 131 16.92 -1.43 -0.76
C LEU A 131 16.40 -1.72 -2.16
N PHE A 132 15.59 -0.78 -2.67
CA PHE A 132 15.06 -0.78 -4.01
C PHE A 132 16.17 -0.93 -5.07
N HIS A 133 17.12 0.02 -5.06
CA HIS A 133 18.22 0.11 -6.01
C HIS A 133 19.10 -1.14 -5.97
N ALA A 134 19.43 -1.64 -4.78
CA ALA A 134 20.27 -2.83 -4.65
C ALA A 134 19.67 -4.03 -5.38
N ARG A 135 18.36 -4.27 -5.28
CA ARG A 135 17.72 -5.39 -5.98
C ARG A 135 17.40 -5.08 -7.44
N PHE A 136 16.99 -3.86 -7.78
CA PHE A 136 16.81 -3.43 -9.18
C PHE A 136 18.12 -3.53 -9.99
N ALA A 137 19.23 -3.03 -9.44
CA ALA A 137 20.56 -3.06 -10.05
C ALA A 137 21.19 -4.47 -10.06
N ALA A 138 21.04 -5.25 -8.99
CA ALA A 138 21.52 -6.64 -8.96
C ALA A 138 20.77 -7.54 -9.95
N SER A 139 19.45 -7.32 -10.08
CA SER A 139 18.68 -7.91 -11.16
C SER A 139 19.15 -7.34 -12.53
N LEU A 140 19.42 -6.04 -12.68
CA LEU A 140 19.89 -5.37 -13.93
C LEU A 140 21.31 -5.72 -14.39
N ALA A 141 21.94 -6.74 -13.81
CA ALA A 141 23.29 -7.18 -14.13
C ALA A 141 23.42 -7.86 -15.51
N GLY A 142 23.33 -7.08 -16.60
CA GLY A 142 23.96 -7.42 -17.89
C GLY A 142 23.11 -7.46 -19.16
N VAL A 143 21.91 -6.88 -19.24
CA VAL A 143 21.19 -6.72 -20.53
C VAL A 143 21.61 -5.48 -21.29
N ASP A 144 21.25 -5.48 -22.56
CA ASP A 144 21.12 -4.26 -23.34
C ASP A 144 19.97 -3.37 -22.82
N THR A 145 20.29 -2.42 -21.93
CA THR A 145 19.35 -1.39 -21.44
C THR A 145 19.11 -0.26 -22.46
N VAL A 146 19.70 -0.32 -23.67
CA VAL A 146 19.53 0.70 -24.71
C VAL A 146 18.09 0.82 -25.22
N PRO A 147 17.32 -0.27 -25.50
CA PRO A 147 15.94 -0.12 -25.96
C PRO A 147 15.02 0.48 -24.90
N MET A 148 15.24 0.16 -23.62
CA MET A 148 14.50 0.74 -22.49
C MET A 148 14.79 2.24 -22.39
N THR A 149 16.06 2.62 -22.30
CA THR A 149 16.47 4.03 -22.21
C THR A 149 16.10 4.83 -23.47
N ALA A 150 16.08 4.21 -24.65
CA ALA A 150 15.60 4.83 -25.88
C ALA A 150 14.09 5.10 -25.85
N PHE A 151 13.28 4.18 -25.31
CA PHE A 151 11.84 4.40 -25.13
C PHE A 151 11.57 5.56 -24.16
N TYR A 152 12.15 5.53 -22.95
CA TYR A 152 11.94 6.59 -21.96
C TYR A 152 12.68 7.92 -22.29
N ALA A 153 13.61 7.91 -23.24
CA ALA A 153 14.16 9.12 -23.87
C ALA A 153 13.30 9.68 -25.03
N SER A 154 12.22 9.01 -25.43
CA SER A 154 11.24 9.56 -26.39
C SER A 154 10.27 10.54 -25.71
N ASP A 155 9.52 11.32 -26.51
CA ASP A 155 8.47 12.19 -25.97
C ASP A 155 7.32 11.37 -25.35
N LEU A 156 6.94 10.24 -25.95
CA LEU A 156 5.95 9.32 -25.39
C LEU A 156 6.41 8.76 -24.05
N GLY A 157 7.64 8.23 -23.97
CA GLY A 157 8.18 7.65 -22.74
C GLY A 157 8.29 8.64 -21.58
N ARG A 158 8.65 9.90 -21.85
CA ARG A 158 8.55 10.98 -20.86
C ARG A 158 7.10 11.29 -20.46
N ARG A 159 6.19 11.25 -21.43
CA ARG A 159 4.78 11.60 -21.24
C ARG A 159 4.05 10.58 -20.36
N VAL A 160 4.24 9.29 -20.58
CA VAL A 160 3.57 8.23 -19.81
C VAL A 160 4.02 8.23 -18.34
N VAL A 161 5.34 8.26 -18.06
CA VAL A 161 5.87 8.41 -16.70
C VAL A 161 5.40 9.71 -16.02
N GLY A 162 5.24 10.79 -16.79
CA GLY A 162 4.69 12.05 -16.30
C GLY A 162 3.20 11.98 -15.94
N LEU A 163 2.42 11.20 -16.68
CA LEU A 163 0.98 10.97 -16.47
C LEU A 163 0.72 9.97 -15.34
N GLU A 164 1.44 8.86 -15.32
CA GLU A 164 1.42 7.84 -14.27
C GLU A 164 1.67 8.46 -12.89
N LEU A 165 2.79 9.16 -12.72
CA LEU A 165 3.08 9.83 -11.44
C LEU A 165 2.04 10.90 -11.09
N ALA A 166 1.51 11.64 -12.07
CA ALA A 166 0.47 12.65 -11.83
C ALA A 166 -0.86 12.02 -11.38
N ALA A 167 -1.25 10.88 -11.95
CA ALA A 167 -2.41 10.12 -11.52
C ALA A 167 -2.20 9.49 -10.14
N ARG A 168 -1.01 8.93 -9.87
CA ARG A 168 -0.63 8.38 -8.55
C ARG A 168 -0.75 9.44 -7.45
N VAL A 169 -0.23 10.64 -7.69
CA VAL A 169 -0.38 11.80 -6.78
C VAL A 169 -1.83 12.25 -6.63
N ALA A 170 -2.64 12.17 -7.69
CA ALA A 170 -4.04 12.57 -7.63
C ALA A 170 -4.91 11.60 -6.80
N LEU A 171 -4.61 10.29 -6.82
CA LEU A 171 -5.31 9.25 -6.04
C LEU A 171 -4.99 9.26 -4.53
N LEU A 172 -4.15 10.20 -4.06
CA LEU A 172 -4.06 10.54 -2.63
C LEU A 172 -5.31 11.27 -2.12
N ASP A 173 -6.10 11.87 -3.01
CA ASP A 173 -7.42 12.41 -2.66
C ASP A 173 -8.47 11.31 -2.88
N ASP A 174 -9.08 10.82 -1.80
CA ASP A 174 -10.12 9.77 -1.86
C ASP A 174 -11.27 10.13 -2.82
N ALA A 175 -11.62 11.42 -2.95
CA ALA A 175 -12.68 11.84 -3.88
C ALA A 175 -12.25 11.78 -5.36
N VAL A 176 -10.94 11.77 -5.64
CA VAL A 176 -10.41 11.52 -6.98
C VAL A 176 -10.39 10.02 -7.28
N GLU A 177 -10.13 9.16 -6.30
CA GLU A 177 -10.22 7.71 -6.51
C GLU A 177 -11.67 7.22 -6.66
N GLU A 178 -12.60 7.69 -5.82
CA GLU A 178 -14.04 7.41 -6.00
C GLU A 178 -14.50 7.82 -7.41
N ALA A 179 -14.05 8.98 -7.90
CA ALA A 179 -14.35 9.44 -9.26
C ALA A 179 -13.65 8.61 -10.36
N ALA A 180 -12.44 8.11 -10.12
CA ALA A 180 -11.71 7.27 -11.08
C ALA A 180 -12.32 5.86 -11.20
N LEU A 181 -12.76 5.27 -10.08
CA LEU A 181 -13.51 4.01 -10.03
C LEU A 181 -14.86 4.16 -10.75
N ALA A 182 -15.64 5.20 -10.42
CA ALA A 182 -16.91 5.49 -11.08
C ALA A 182 -16.75 5.74 -12.59
N ALA A 183 -15.67 6.40 -13.02
CA ALA A 183 -15.37 6.59 -14.43
C ALA A 183 -15.09 5.28 -15.19
N VAL A 184 -14.54 4.26 -14.52
CA VAL A 184 -14.40 2.90 -15.09
C VAL A 184 -15.75 2.21 -15.18
N GLU A 185 -16.63 2.35 -14.18
CA GLU A 185 -18.01 1.80 -14.26
C GLU A 185 -18.82 2.43 -15.40
N GLU A 186 -18.77 3.76 -15.56
CA GLU A 186 -19.43 4.47 -16.66
C GLU A 186 -18.86 4.05 -18.03
N ALA A 187 -17.53 3.93 -18.14
CA ALA A 187 -16.87 3.49 -19.38
C ALA A 187 -17.20 2.03 -19.74
N ALA A 188 -17.29 1.14 -18.75
CA ALA A 188 -17.71 -0.25 -18.94
C ALA A 188 -19.18 -0.34 -19.36
N ALA A 189 -20.07 0.45 -18.77
CA ALA A 189 -21.49 0.53 -19.15
C ALA A 189 -21.72 1.14 -20.55
N ALA A 190 -20.70 1.79 -21.14
CA ALA A 190 -20.73 2.43 -22.45
C ALA A 190 -19.98 1.66 -23.56
N ASP A 191 -19.40 0.48 -23.26
CA ASP A 191 -18.47 -0.25 -24.15
C ASP A 191 -17.30 0.62 -24.66
N ASP A 192 -16.71 1.47 -23.79
CA ASP A 192 -15.69 2.45 -24.18
C ASP A 192 -14.40 1.80 -24.72
N PRO A 193 -13.98 2.08 -25.98
CA PRO A 193 -12.74 1.54 -26.54
C PRO A 193 -11.47 2.03 -25.81
N ARG A 194 -11.49 3.16 -25.08
CA ARG A 194 -10.36 3.57 -24.23
C ARG A 194 -10.20 2.64 -23.03
N LEU A 195 -11.29 2.18 -22.41
CA LEU A 195 -11.21 1.21 -21.31
C LEU A 195 -10.64 -0.12 -21.82
N ALA A 196 -11.15 -0.64 -22.94
CA ALA A 196 -10.63 -1.85 -23.56
C ALA A 196 -9.13 -1.76 -23.92
N ALA A 197 -8.66 -0.61 -24.39
CA ALA A 197 -7.24 -0.37 -24.66
C ALA A 197 -6.37 -0.28 -23.38
N VAL A 198 -6.93 0.15 -22.26
CA VAL A 198 -6.27 0.16 -20.94
C VAL A 198 -6.19 -1.25 -20.35
N THR A 199 -7.27 -2.05 -20.44
CA THR A 199 -7.22 -3.47 -20.07
C THR A 199 -6.19 -4.23 -20.93
N GLN A 200 -6.15 -3.97 -22.23
CA GLN A 200 -5.11 -4.55 -23.10
C GLN A 200 -3.69 -4.13 -22.69
N PHE A 201 -3.48 -2.92 -22.17
CA PHE A 201 -2.19 -2.51 -21.61
C PHE A 201 -1.86 -3.29 -20.33
N ILE A 202 -2.83 -3.45 -19.41
CA ILE A 202 -2.69 -4.21 -18.16
C ILE A 202 -2.27 -5.66 -18.43
N ASP A 203 -2.93 -6.32 -19.39
CA ASP A 203 -2.58 -7.68 -19.86
C ASP A 203 -1.18 -7.72 -20.50
N ALA A 204 -0.90 -6.78 -21.42
CA ALA A 204 0.35 -6.72 -22.16
C ALA A 204 1.58 -6.39 -21.29
N ALA A 205 1.35 -5.78 -20.13
CA ALA A 205 2.37 -5.42 -19.15
C ALA A 205 2.40 -6.37 -17.93
N ASP A 206 1.58 -7.43 -17.90
CA ASP A 206 1.53 -8.46 -16.83
C ASP A 206 1.42 -7.85 -15.41
N LEU A 207 0.51 -6.89 -15.23
CA LEU A 207 0.48 -6.05 -14.02
C LEU A 207 -0.19 -6.70 -12.81
N ILE A 208 -1.19 -7.56 -13.00
CA ILE A 208 -2.04 -8.04 -11.90
C ILE A 208 -1.34 -9.09 -11.06
N GLU A 209 -0.93 -10.20 -11.68
CA GLU A 209 -0.43 -11.38 -10.95
C GLU A 209 0.77 -11.08 -10.03
N PRO A 210 1.81 -10.34 -10.45
CA PRO A 210 2.94 -10.10 -9.56
C PRO A 210 2.65 -9.01 -8.51
N ASN A 211 1.64 -8.14 -8.72
CA ASN A 211 1.13 -7.23 -7.68
C ASN A 211 0.39 -8.00 -6.59
N VAL A 212 -0.46 -8.97 -6.96
CA VAL A 212 -1.13 -9.85 -6.00
C VAL A 212 -0.09 -10.65 -5.20
N ILE A 213 0.88 -11.29 -5.87
CA ILE A 213 1.97 -12.03 -5.19
C ILE A 213 2.80 -11.10 -4.28
N GLY A 214 3.15 -9.90 -4.75
CA GLY A 214 3.89 -8.91 -3.97
C GLY A 214 3.14 -8.46 -2.72
N GLY A 215 1.85 -8.14 -2.85
CA GLY A 215 0.98 -7.78 -1.74
C GLY A 215 0.81 -8.91 -0.72
N MET A 216 0.62 -10.15 -1.17
CA MET A 216 0.54 -11.32 -0.28
C MET A 216 1.85 -11.57 0.49
N ASN A 217 3.00 -11.40 -0.16
CA ASN A 217 4.31 -11.51 0.51
C ASN A 217 4.53 -10.40 1.54
N ALA A 218 4.12 -9.16 1.23
CA ALA A 218 4.19 -8.03 2.15
C ALA A 218 3.24 -8.22 3.36
N ASN A 219 2.01 -8.69 3.12
CA ASN A 219 1.05 -9.02 4.18
C ASN A 219 1.55 -10.17 5.08
N LEU A 220 2.21 -11.18 4.51
CA LEU A 220 2.87 -12.24 5.29
C LEU A 220 4.07 -11.71 6.09
N ALA A 221 4.84 -10.77 5.53
CA ALA A 221 5.94 -10.12 6.25
C ALA A 221 5.44 -9.27 7.43
N PHE A 222 4.29 -8.58 7.27
CA PHE A 222 3.58 -7.88 8.33
C PHE A 222 3.06 -8.84 9.40
N TYR A 223 2.21 -9.82 9.03
CA TYR A 223 1.56 -10.75 9.96
C TYR A 223 2.59 -11.56 10.77
N ARG A 224 3.63 -12.10 10.11
CA ARG A 224 4.72 -12.84 10.79
C ARG A 224 5.42 -11.96 11.82
N SER A 225 5.61 -10.67 11.54
CA SER A 225 6.26 -9.71 12.45
C SER A 225 5.35 -9.28 13.60
N LEU A 226 4.06 -9.06 13.32
CA LEU A 226 3.04 -8.75 14.31
C LEU A 226 2.90 -9.89 15.33
N ALA A 227 2.90 -11.14 14.86
CA ALA A 227 2.85 -12.33 15.70
C ALA A 227 4.12 -12.51 16.54
N GLN A 228 5.31 -12.30 15.95
CA GLN A 228 6.59 -12.31 16.69
C GLN A 228 6.68 -11.22 17.76
N GLY A 229 5.96 -10.11 17.59
CA GLY A 229 5.82 -9.06 18.60
C GLY A 229 4.96 -9.45 19.82
N GLY A 230 4.39 -10.66 19.84
CA GLY A 230 3.72 -11.22 21.02
C GLY A 230 2.33 -10.65 21.30
N VAL A 231 1.64 -10.11 20.28
CA VAL A 231 0.28 -9.59 20.48
C VAL A 231 -0.71 -10.70 20.81
N PHE A 232 -0.69 -11.82 20.07
CA PHE A 232 -1.73 -12.85 20.15
C PHE A 232 -1.65 -13.65 21.47
N PRO A 233 -2.81 -14.00 22.08
CA PRO A 233 -2.85 -14.76 23.33
C PRO A 233 -2.58 -16.28 23.13
N TYR A 234 -2.16 -16.68 21.93
CA TYR A 234 -1.81 -18.04 21.53
C TYR A 234 -0.75 -17.98 20.41
N GLU A 235 -0.04 -19.09 20.20
CA GLU A 235 0.92 -19.23 19.09
C GLU A 235 0.17 -19.29 17.75
N VAL A 236 0.44 -18.32 16.87
CA VAL A 236 0.00 -18.34 15.47
C VAL A 236 1.11 -19.02 14.67
N THR A 237 0.83 -20.15 14.02
CA THR A 237 1.83 -20.84 13.21
C THR A 237 1.95 -20.22 11.81
N GLU A 238 3.06 -20.47 11.12
CA GLU A 238 3.22 -20.05 9.72
C GLU A 238 2.17 -20.67 8.80
N ALA A 239 1.65 -21.87 9.13
CA ALA A 239 0.56 -22.50 8.40
C ALA A 239 -0.80 -21.81 8.65
N ASP A 240 -1.05 -21.26 9.85
CA ASP A 240 -2.21 -20.41 10.10
C ASP A 240 -2.12 -19.13 9.24
N MET A 241 -0.97 -18.43 9.28
CA MET A 241 -0.78 -17.18 8.54
C MET A 241 -0.97 -17.35 7.03
N LEU A 242 -0.41 -18.43 6.46
CA LEU A 242 -0.56 -18.75 5.04
C LEU A 242 -2.00 -19.11 4.69
N SER A 243 -2.73 -19.81 5.57
CA SER A 243 -4.16 -20.11 5.37
C SER A 243 -5.01 -18.84 5.44
N ASP A 244 -4.75 -17.97 6.43
CA ASP A 244 -5.51 -16.73 6.64
C ASP A 244 -5.31 -15.74 5.47
N ILE A 245 -4.09 -15.65 4.90
CA ILE A 245 -3.79 -14.82 3.73
C ILE A 245 -4.32 -15.43 2.44
N TRP A 246 -4.23 -16.77 2.26
CA TRP A 246 -4.76 -17.42 1.05
C TRP A 246 -6.29 -17.35 0.95
N MET A 247 -7.00 -17.22 2.06
CA MET A 247 -8.45 -16.95 2.04
C MET A 247 -8.83 -15.56 1.49
N GLN A 248 -7.90 -14.60 1.51
CA GLN A 248 -8.12 -13.20 1.05
C GLN A 248 -7.69 -12.96 -0.39
N GLU A 249 -6.97 -13.91 -1.02
CA GLU A 249 -6.42 -13.76 -2.37
C GLU A 249 -7.43 -13.30 -3.43
N PRO A 250 -8.68 -13.82 -3.49
CA PRO A 250 -9.65 -13.39 -4.51
C PRO A 250 -10.16 -11.96 -4.33
N GLU A 251 -10.18 -11.47 -3.09
CA GLU A 251 -10.65 -10.13 -2.71
C GLU A 251 -9.56 -9.10 -3.00
N VAL A 252 -8.34 -9.35 -2.51
CA VAL A 252 -7.13 -8.56 -2.82
C VAL A 252 -6.89 -8.49 -4.34
N ARG A 253 -7.16 -9.57 -5.08
CA ARG A 253 -7.08 -9.57 -6.54
C ARG A 253 -8.15 -8.68 -7.18
N ALA A 254 -9.41 -8.80 -6.79
CA ALA A 254 -10.49 -8.00 -7.37
C ALA A 254 -10.29 -6.50 -7.12
N GLU A 255 -9.81 -6.12 -5.94
CA GLU A 255 -9.43 -4.74 -5.63
C GLU A 255 -8.21 -4.28 -6.41
N MET A 256 -7.17 -5.11 -6.55
CA MET A 256 -5.99 -4.81 -7.35
C MET A 256 -6.34 -4.59 -8.83
N GLU A 257 -7.23 -5.41 -9.38
CA GLU A 257 -7.75 -5.29 -10.74
C GLU A 257 -8.57 -4.00 -10.93
N ALA A 258 -9.50 -3.70 -10.02
CA ALA A 258 -10.30 -2.48 -10.05
C ALA A 258 -9.43 -1.23 -9.91
N TRP A 259 -8.51 -1.22 -8.94
CA TRP A 259 -7.62 -0.10 -8.66
C TRP A 259 -6.65 0.18 -9.82
N MET A 260 -5.95 -0.87 -10.31
CA MET A 260 -5.03 -0.75 -11.43
C MET A 260 -5.75 -0.24 -12.69
N THR A 261 -7.00 -0.69 -12.92
CA THR A 261 -7.82 -0.23 -14.03
C THR A 261 -8.20 1.24 -13.89
N ALA A 262 -8.68 1.67 -12.72
CA ALA A 262 -9.02 3.08 -12.46
C ALA A 262 -7.81 4.02 -12.56
N TYR A 263 -6.68 3.62 -11.97
CA TYR A 263 -5.41 4.35 -12.02
C TYR A 263 -4.91 4.55 -13.46
N LEU A 264 -4.87 3.49 -14.27
CA LEU A 264 -4.35 3.58 -15.64
C LEU A 264 -5.37 4.16 -16.62
N PHE A 265 -6.66 4.00 -16.36
CA PHE A 265 -7.71 4.71 -17.12
C PHE A 265 -7.59 6.22 -16.92
N LEU A 266 -7.44 6.68 -15.67
CA LEU A 266 -7.15 8.08 -15.33
C LEU A 266 -5.84 8.57 -15.97
N ALA A 267 -4.74 7.84 -15.80
CA ALA A 267 -3.43 8.23 -16.31
C ALA A 267 -3.39 8.37 -17.83
N TYR A 268 -4.02 7.44 -18.57
CA TYR A 268 -3.91 7.37 -20.02
C TYR A 268 -5.02 8.10 -20.80
N GLN A 269 -5.99 8.74 -20.12
CA GLN A 269 -6.97 9.64 -20.77
C GLN A 269 -6.34 10.64 -21.77
N PRO A 270 -5.20 11.31 -21.49
CA PRO A 270 -4.62 12.28 -22.42
C PRO A 270 -3.89 11.68 -23.63
N LEU A 271 -3.65 10.36 -23.66
CA LEU A 271 -2.96 9.69 -24.77
C LEU A 271 -3.90 9.51 -25.97
N SER A 272 -3.37 9.68 -27.17
CA SER A 272 -4.04 9.20 -28.39
C SER A 272 -3.95 7.67 -28.50
N ASP A 273 -4.84 7.07 -29.28
CA ASP A 273 -4.89 5.61 -29.44
C ASP A 273 -3.59 5.03 -30.01
N ALA A 274 -2.92 5.80 -30.88
CA ALA A 274 -1.61 5.45 -31.44
C ALA A 274 -0.48 5.52 -30.39
N GLU A 275 -0.56 6.45 -29.43
CA GLU A 275 0.40 6.54 -28.32
C GLU A 275 0.20 5.40 -27.31
N LEU A 276 -1.04 5.13 -26.90
CA LEU A 276 -1.33 4.01 -26.00
C LEU A 276 -0.98 2.67 -26.65
N ALA A 277 -1.36 2.43 -27.91
CA ALA A 277 -0.98 1.21 -28.62
C ALA A 277 0.55 1.08 -28.82
N ALA A 278 1.28 2.18 -29.03
CA ALA A 278 2.73 2.16 -29.08
C ALA A 278 3.37 1.83 -27.71
N TYR A 279 2.77 2.28 -26.61
CA TYR A 279 3.22 1.94 -25.27
C TYR A 279 2.90 0.47 -24.92
N THR A 280 1.68 0.01 -25.18
CA THR A 280 1.29 -1.42 -25.08
C THR A 280 2.23 -2.32 -25.88
N ALA A 281 2.62 -1.92 -27.09
CA ALA A 281 3.58 -2.66 -27.92
C ALA A 281 5.01 -2.63 -27.34
N PHE A 282 5.42 -1.56 -26.64
CA PHE A 282 6.66 -1.55 -25.88
C PHE A 282 6.58 -2.46 -24.65
N SER A 283 5.53 -2.37 -23.82
CA SER A 283 5.35 -3.21 -22.62
C SER A 283 5.29 -4.70 -22.94
N ALA A 284 4.68 -5.08 -24.07
CA ALA A 284 4.66 -6.47 -24.57
C ALA A 284 6.01 -6.92 -25.20
N SER A 285 6.92 -6.00 -25.54
CA SER A 285 8.20 -6.34 -26.16
C SER A 285 9.16 -6.96 -25.16
N GLU A 286 10.18 -7.71 -25.61
CA GLU A 286 11.18 -8.28 -24.70
C GLU A 286 11.87 -7.22 -23.81
N PRO A 287 12.28 -6.03 -24.30
CA PRO A 287 12.81 -4.97 -23.42
C PRO A 287 11.78 -4.34 -22.47
N GLY A 288 10.49 -4.30 -22.83
CA GLY A 288 9.43 -3.86 -21.93
C GLY A 288 9.11 -4.91 -20.86
N GLN A 289 9.05 -6.19 -21.25
CA GLN A 289 8.90 -7.32 -20.34
C GLN A 289 10.15 -7.55 -19.46
N ARG A 290 11.33 -7.13 -19.92
CA ARG A 290 12.57 -6.97 -19.14
C ARG A 290 12.73 -5.57 -18.53
N LEU A 291 11.67 -4.77 -18.58
CA LEU A 291 11.29 -3.79 -17.58
C LEU A 291 9.95 -4.18 -16.88
N THR A 292 9.54 -5.48 -16.93
CA THR A 292 8.51 -6.24 -16.16
C THR A 292 8.98 -7.52 -15.33
N ARG A 293 10.26 -8.02 -15.28
CA ARG A 293 10.92 -8.95 -14.26
C ARG A 293 12.33 -8.78 -13.38
N ALA A 294 12.97 -7.91 -12.46
CA ALA A 294 13.23 -6.55 -11.68
C ALA A 294 12.41 -5.67 -10.65
N LEU A 295 11.95 -4.41 -10.91
CA LEU A 295 11.52 -3.45 -9.85
C LEU A 295 10.47 -4.14 -8.93
N PHE A 296 9.64 -5.12 -9.35
CA PHE A 296 8.81 -5.99 -8.47
C PHE A 296 9.60 -6.92 -7.53
N ASP A 297 10.83 -7.33 -7.85
CA ASP A 297 11.80 -7.75 -6.82
C ASP A 297 12.28 -6.53 -6.01
N GLY A 298 12.48 -5.36 -6.64
CA GLY A 298 13.01 -4.13 -6.05
C GLY A 298 12.13 -3.52 -4.96
N PHE A 299 10.96 -3.00 -5.33
CA PHE A 299 9.89 -2.64 -4.43
C PHE A 299 9.32 -3.88 -3.74
N GLY A 300 9.32 -5.09 -4.32
CA GLY A 300 8.86 -6.28 -3.58
C GLY A 300 9.71 -6.57 -2.35
N ALA A 301 11.05 -6.53 -2.48
CA ALA A 301 11.97 -6.62 -1.35
C ALA A 301 11.88 -5.40 -0.42
N MET A 302 11.54 -4.22 -0.95
CA MET A 302 11.28 -3.01 -0.16
C MET A 302 10.01 -3.15 0.68
N PHE A 303 8.87 -3.52 0.08
CA PHE A 303 7.57 -3.74 0.72
C PHE A 303 7.64 -4.89 1.71
N GLU A 304 8.32 -6.00 1.37
CA GLU A 304 8.64 -7.05 2.33
C GLU A 304 9.47 -6.56 3.52
N ASP A 305 10.31 -5.53 3.40
CA ASP A 305 11.07 -4.97 4.51
C ASP A 305 10.27 -3.94 5.33
N VAL A 306 9.61 -2.97 4.67
CA VAL A 306 8.81 -1.97 5.38
C VAL A 306 7.58 -2.56 6.04
N SER A 307 6.89 -3.53 5.42
CA SER A 307 5.77 -4.25 6.07
C SER A 307 6.24 -5.08 7.26
N ARG A 308 7.48 -5.60 7.24
CA ARG A 308 8.10 -6.29 8.38
C ARG A 308 8.41 -5.34 9.53
N GLU A 309 8.81 -4.10 9.25
CA GLU A 309 8.97 -3.08 10.29
C GLU A 309 7.64 -2.51 10.79
N MET A 310 6.67 -2.25 9.91
CA MET A 310 5.31 -1.87 10.27
C MET A 310 4.67 -2.89 11.21
N GLY A 311 4.83 -4.20 10.96
CA GLY A 311 4.32 -5.26 11.84
C GLY A 311 4.97 -5.27 13.22
N ARG A 312 6.27 -4.94 13.33
CA ARG A 312 6.96 -4.78 14.62
C ARG A 312 6.49 -3.54 15.37
N ALA A 313 6.39 -2.41 14.67
CA ALA A 313 5.98 -1.13 15.25
C ALA A 313 4.51 -1.19 15.72
N ALA A 314 3.60 -1.74 14.91
CA ALA A 314 2.22 -2.03 15.29
C ALA A 314 2.13 -2.91 16.54
N ALA A 315 2.87 -4.04 16.59
CA ALA A 315 2.90 -4.90 17.76
C ALA A 315 3.39 -4.18 19.03
N ALA A 316 4.41 -3.32 18.91
CA ALA A 316 4.89 -2.52 20.03
C ALA A 316 3.82 -1.57 20.58
N ARG A 317 2.96 -0.99 19.72
CA ARG A 317 1.80 -0.18 20.16
C ARG A 317 0.73 -1.04 20.84
N MET A 318 0.38 -2.18 20.26
CA MET A 318 -0.67 -3.07 20.79
C MET A 318 -0.29 -3.68 22.15
N VAL A 319 0.93 -4.19 22.30
CA VAL A 319 1.45 -4.67 23.61
C VAL A 319 1.57 -3.51 24.60
N GLY A 320 1.94 -2.31 24.12
CA GLY A 320 1.97 -1.08 24.91
C GLY A 320 0.62 -0.64 25.49
N GLN A 321 -0.52 -1.07 24.92
CA GLN A 321 -1.85 -0.85 25.52
C GLN A 321 -2.18 -1.82 26.67
N THR A 322 -1.41 -2.90 26.83
CA THR A 322 -1.74 -4.04 27.71
C THR A 322 -1.09 -3.94 29.10
N LEU A 323 -0.27 -2.89 29.34
CA LEU A 323 0.51 -2.65 30.57
C LEU A 323 -0.06 -1.52 31.45
#